data_AF-A0A972ZS22-F1
#
_entry.id   AF-A0A972ZS22-F1
#
_cell.length_a   1.000
_cell.length_b   1.000
_cell.length_c   1.000
_cell.angle_alpha   90.00
_cell.angle_beta   90.00
_cell.angle_gamma   90.00
#
_symmetry.space_group_name_H-M   'P 1'
#
loop_
_entity.id
_entity.type
_entity.pdbx_description
1 polymer ?
#
loop_
_entity_poly.entity_id
_entity_poly.type
_entity_poly.pdbx_seq_one_letter_code
_entity_poly.pdbx_strand_id
1 'polypeptide(L)'
;MSFIRELPSGKSQIIKDRAFCTLLHNQLPPKGKLLTDVLVEFDSTILKKENTISKGALSNVHGDWYEWLLAISAWNFCCKNKNAHVPLLMPNISQFDVAKLYIPKLQNLIIDLRNKVEQASDVKLITSNPDFVILSREIFNKLSSKTKPINRITVNTIYRLNKFYSIFADKCDFEDIIGYLSVKTSLRPDRRLQIPHEGSLMKAIYTHLQTREWIINPPGLKFFAISTKINPADRQALKTVATHSITTVSSLPQAAVDDVYEINSINQANKVFKSVLFQ
;
A
#
# COMPACT_ATOMS: atom_id res chain seq x y z
N MET A 1 -19.80 7.88 21.52
CA MET A 1 -20.10 6.83 20.51
C MET A 1 -19.27 5.60 20.83
N SER A 2 -19.89 4.41 20.87
CA SER A 2 -19.12 3.16 21.04
C SER A 2 -18.36 2.82 19.76
N PHE A 3 -17.10 2.42 19.90
CA PHE A 3 -16.26 1.89 18.81
C PHE A 3 -16.13 0.36 18.87
N ILE A 4 -16.91 -0.28 19.75
CA ILE A 4 -17.06 -1.73 19.87
C ILE A 4 -18.52 -2.06 19.61
N ARG A 5 -18.78 -3.06 18.78
CA ARG A 5 -20.12 -3.62 18.56
C ARG A 5 -20.15 -5.08 18.95
N GLU A 6 -21.25 -5.51 19.55
CA GLU A 6 -21.51 -6.92 19.80
C GLU A 6 -22.15 -7.54 18.55
N LEU A 7 -21.68 -8.72 18.17
CA LEU A 7 -22.25 -9.50 17.07
C LEU A 7 -23.39 -10.38 17.60
N PRO A 8 -24.31 -10.84 16.72
CA PRO A 8 -25.37 -11.79 17.12
C PRO A 8 -24.85 -13.08 17.79
N SER A 9 -23.57 -13.41 17.58
CA SER A 9 -22.88 -14.53 18.21
C SER A 9 -22.39 -14.25 19.65
N GLY A 10 -22.68 -13.07 20.21
CA GLY A 10 -22.17 -12.61 21.51
C GLY A 10 -20.68 -12.21 21.50
N LYS A 11 -20.04 -12.19 20.32
CA LYS A 11 -18.63 -11.78 20.18
C LYS A 11 -18.51 -10.29 19.92
N SER A 12 -17.60 -9.63 20.63
CA SER A 12 -17.28 -8.22 20.41
C SER A 12 -16.39 -8.01 19.18
N GLN A 13 -16.70 -6.97 18.40
CA GLN A 13 -15.97 -6.57 17.20
C GLN A 13 -15.60 -5.08 17.24
N ILE A 14 -14.34 -4.78 16.89
CA ILE A 14 -13.83 -3.42 16.78
C ILE A 14 -14.36 -2.77 15.50
N ILE A 15 -14.99 -1.60 15.63
CA ILE A 15 -15.34 -0.74 14.49
C ILE A 15 -14.09 0.09 14.15
N LYS A 16 -13.28 -0.41 13.21
CA LYS A 16 -11.88 0.00 12.99
C LYS A 16 -11.67 1.51 12.85
N ASP A 17 -12.46 2.17 12.01
CA ASP A 17 -12.39 3.60 11.70
C ASP A 17 -12.82 4.47 12.90
N ARG A 18 -13.93 4.12 13.55
CA ARG A 18 -14.40 4.80 14.77
C ARG A 18 -13.40 4.66 15.90
N ALA A 19 -12.85 3.46 16.11
CA ALA A 19 -11.82 3.21 17.11
C ALA A 19 -10.59 4.07 16.82
N PHE A 20 -10.07 4.03 15.59
CA PHE A 20 -8.92 4.82 15.18
C PHE A 20 -9.08 6.32 15.45
N CYS A 21 -10.18 6.92 14.96
CA CYS A 21 -10.41 8.35 15.14
C CYS A 21 -10.63 8.73 16.61
N THR A 22 -11.34 7.89 17.37
CA THR A 22 -11.64 8.15 18.79
C THR A 22 -10.38 8.07 19.64
N LEU A 23 -9.55 7.03 19.44
CA LEU A 23 -8.34 6.78 20.23
C LEU A 23 -7.22 7.76 19.89
N LEU A 24 -7.19 8.29 18.66
CA LEU A 24 -6.30 9.40 18.28
C LEU A 24 -6.80 10.78 18.72
N HIS A 25 -7.96 10.87 19.35
CA HIS A 25 -8.63 12.15 19.62
C HIS A 25 -8.76 13.03 18.36
N ASN A 26 -8.95 12.39 17.20
CA ASN A 26 -8.99 12.98 15.87
C ASN A 26 -7.73 13.76 15.45
N GLN A 27 -6.56 13.49 16.02
CA GLN A 27 -5.29 14.16 15.71
C GLN A 27 -4.20 13.16 15.33
N LEU A 28 -3.22 13.60 14.53
CA LEU A 28 -2.03 12.78 14.30
C LEU A 28 -1.23 12.63 15.60
N PRO A 29 -0.57 11.47 15.83
CA PRO A 29 0.33 11.34 16.96
C PRO A 29 1.47 12.37 16.89
N PRO A 30 2.05 12.76 18.05
CA PRO A 30 3.21 13.63 18.07
C PRO A 30 4.32 13.11 17.17
N LYS A 31 5.03 14.00 16.48
CA LYS A 31 5.92 13.61 15.36
C LYS A 31 7.00 12.58 15.71
N GLY A 32 7.48 12.60 16.95
CA GLY A 32 8.49 11.68 17.48
C GLY A 32 7.94 10.47 18.24
N LYS A 33 6.63 10.41 18.47
CA LYS A 33 6.01 9.26 19.16
C LYS A 33 6.10 8.03 18.27
N LEU A 34 6.46 6.89 18.86
CA LEU A 34 6.55 5.66 18.09
C LEU A 34 5.14 5.17 17.71
N LEU A 35 4.96 4.76 16.47
CA LEU A 35 3.68 4.25 15.98
C LEU A 35 3.34 2.92 16.66
N THR A 36 4.35 2.10 16.99
CA THR A 36 4.17 0.91 17.84
C THR A 36 3.58 1.24 19.20
N ASP A 37 4.04 2.33 19.83
CA ASP A 37 3.53 2.74 21.16
C ASP A 37 2.09 3.22 21.06
N VAL A 38 1.75 3.94 19.98
CA VAL A 38 0.37 4.33 19.68
C VAL A 38 -0.54 3.10 19.55
N LEU A 39 -0.10 2.05 18.84
CA LEU A 39 -0.88 0.82 18.70
C LEU A 39 -1.04 0.07 20.05
N VAL A 40 0.00 0.04 20.88
CA VAL A 40 -0.06 -0.57 22.23
C VAL A 40 -1.01 0.19 23.15
N GLU A 41 -1.04 1.53 23.07
CA GLU A 41 -2.01 2.34 23.81
C GLU A 41 -3.45 2.10 23.36
N PHE A 42 -3.66 1.87 22.06
CA PHE A 42 -4.98 1.51 21.53
C PHE A 42 -5.44 0.16 22.08
N ASP A 43 -4.58 -0.84 22.04
CA ASP A 43 -4.86 -2.17 22.59
C ASP A 43 -5.22 -2.08 24.08
N SER A 44 -4.42 -1.35 24.86
CA SER A 44 -4.65 -1.14 26.28
C SER A 44 -6.00 -0.47 26.56
N THR A 45 -6.38 0.51 25.74
CA THR A 45 -7.65 1.23 25.90
C THR A 45 -8.85 0.38 25.49
N ILE A 46 -8.71 -0.44 24.45
CA ILE A 46 -9.74 -1.37 23.98
C ILE A 46 -9.97 -2.46 25.01
N LEU A 47 -8.91 -3.10 25.50
CA LEU A 47 -8.98 -4.20 26.47
C LEU A 47 -9.51 -3.76 27.84
N LYS A 48 -9.31 -2.48 28.22
CA LYS A 48 -9.95 -1.89 29.41
C LYS A 48 -11.47 -1.76 29.26
N LYS A 49 -11.98 -1.61 28.04
CA LYS A 49 -13.43 -1.51 27.78
C LYS A 49 -14.07 -2.86 27.48
N GLU A 50 -13.33 -3.75 26.83
CA GLU A 50 -13.78 -5.06 26.40
C GLU A 50 -12.62 -6.05 26.45
N ASN A 51 -12.55 -6.85 27.50
CA ASN A 51 -11.45 -7.78 27.74
C ASN A 51 -11.57 -9.08 26.93
N THR A 52 -12.71 -9.31 26.26
CA THR A 52 -12.95 -10.53 25.46
C THR A 52 -12.37 -10.46 24.04
N ILE A 53 -11.91 -9.28 23.61
CA ILE A 53 -11.31 -9.11 22.28
C ILE A 53 -9.99 -9.88 22.19
N SER A 54 -9.92 -10.77 21.21
CA SER A 54 -8.71 -11.57 20.98
C SER A 54 -7.51 -10.75 20.45
N LYS A 55 -6.30 -11.24 20.74
CA LYS A 55 -5.05 -10.70 20.15
C LYS A 55 -5.05 -10.73 18.62
N GLY A 56 -5.69 -11.73 18.01
CA GLY A 56 -5.83 -11.83 16.56
C GLY A 56 -6.68 -10.69 15.99
N ALA A 57 -7.77 -10.33 16.65
CA ALA A 57 -8.60 -9.19 16.25
C ALA A 57 -7.85 -7.86 16.36
N LEU A 58 -7.06 -7.66 17.43
CA LEU A 58 -6.19 -6.49 17.58
C LEU A 58 -5.12 -6.43 16.47
N SER A 59 -4.43 -7.55 16.23
CA SER A 59 -3.41 -7.63 15.18
C SER A 59 -3.97 -7.37 13.78
N ASN A 60 -5.23 -7.74 13.51
CA ASN A 60 -5.87 -7.48 12.23
C ASN A 60 -6.15 -5.98 12.03
N VAL A 61 -6.59 -5.27 13.07
CA VAL A 61 -6.86 -3.82 12.95
C VAL A 61 -5.59 -2.98 12.96
N HIS A 62 -4.48 -3.48 13.51
CA HIS A 62 -3.18 -2.81 13.45
C HIS A 62 -2.70 -2.58 12.02
N GLY A 63 -3.00 -3.51 11.10
CA GLY A 63 -2.70 -3.36 9.68
C GLY A 63 -3.36 -2.10 9.10
N ASP A 64 -4.69 -2.03 9.20
CA ASP A 64 -5.45 -0.89 8.68
C ASP A 64 -5.03 0.43 9.35
N TRP A 65 -4.81 0.42 10.66
CA TRP A 65 -4.40 1.63 11.39
C TRP A 65 -3.02 2.12 10.99
N TYR A 66 -2.07 1.20 10.77
CA TYR A 66 -0.74 1.54 10.30
C TYR A 66 -0.79 2.09 8.87
N GLU A 67 -1.54 1.45 7.98
CA GLU A 67 -1.81 1.95 6.62
C GLU A 67 -2.42 3.36 6.65
N TRP A 68 -3.42 3.61 7.49
CA TRP A 68 -4.03 4.95 7.60
C TRP A 68 -3.07 6.00 8.14
N LEU A 69 -2.23 5.67 9.13
CA LEU A 69 -1.20 6.58 9.63
C LEU A 69 -0.21 6.95 8.52
N LEU A 70 0.21 5.98 7.70
CA LEU A 70 1.09 6.22 6.57
C LEU A 70 0.40 6.99 5.44
N ALA A 71 -0.85 6.66 5.10
CA ALA A 71 -1.64 7.33 4.07
C ALA A 71 -1.85 8.82 4.41
N ILE A 72 -2.22 9.13 5.66
CA ILE A 72 -2.38 10.52 6.11
C ILE A 72 -1.03 11.25 6.10
N SER A 73 0.04 10.58 6.53
CA SER A 73 1.39 11.15 6.53
C SER A 73 1.87 11.46 5.12
N ALA A 74 1.69 10.53 4.18
CA ALA A 74 2.07 10.69 2.79
C ALA A 74 1.24 11.78 2.11
N TRP A 75 -0.08 11.81 2.33
CA TRP A 75 -0.95 12.86 1.83
C TRP A 75 -0.48 14.25 2.29
N ASN A 76 -0.22 14.39 3.59
CA ASN A 76 0.27 15.64 4.18
C ASN A 76 1.66 16.02 3.65
N PHE A 77 2.51 15.04 3.39
CA PHE A 77 3.80 15.25 2.75
C PHE A 77 3.63 15.78 1.31
N CYS A 78 2.78 15.14 0.50
CA CYS A 78 2.51 15.54 -0.89
C CYS A 78 1.79 16.91 -0.99
N CYS A 79 1.02 17.30 0.03
CA CYS A 79 0.43 18.65 0.11
C CYS A 79 1.51 19.73 0.28
N LYS A 80 2.58 19.42 1.02
CA LYS A 80 3.71 20.35 1.28
C LYS A 80 4.73 20.34 0.15
N ASN A 81 4.87 19.21 -0.54
CA ASN A 81 5.85 18.98 -1.58
C ASN A 81 5.14 18.78 -2.93
N LYS A 82 4.90 19.87 -3.66
CA LYS A 82 4.08 19.87 -4.88
C LYS A 82 4.62 19.01 -6.02
N ASN A 83 5.93 18.69 -6.00
CA ASN A 83 6.57 17.88 -7.03
C ASN A 83 6.65 16.38 -6.66
N ALA A 84 6.38 16.02 -5.41
CA ALA A 84 6.47 14.63 -4.98
C ALA A 84 5.35 13.80 -5.62
N HIS A 85 5.64 12.60 -6.10
CA HIS A 85 4.65 11.60 -6.50
C HIS A 85 3.66 11.28 -5.38
N VAL A 86 2.47 10.78 -5.73
CA VAL A 86 1.38 10.62 -4.76
C VAL A 86 1.05 9.14 -4.56
N PRO A 87 1.27 8.59 -3.35
CA PRO A 87 0.83 7.24 -3.04
C PRO A 87 -0.67 7.23 -2.73
N LEU A 88 -1.40 6.37 -3.44
CA LEU A 88 -2.82 6.09 -3.25
C LEU A 88 -2.96 4.82 -2.41
N LEU A 89 -3.72 4.90 -1.32
CA LEU A 89 -4.09 3.72 -0.55
C LEU A 89 -5.05 2.85 -1.36
N MET A 90 -4.70 1.57 -1.52
CA MET A 90 -5.50 0.61 -2.27
C MET A 90 -6.35 -0.25 -1.34
N PRO A 91 -7.54 -0.68 -1.79
CA PRO A 91 -8.29 -1.69 -1.09
C PRO A 91 -7.77 -3.09 -1.46
N ASN A 92 -8.31 -4.11 -0.79
CA ASN A 92 -8.13 -5.49 -1.21
C ASN A 92 -8.58 -5.71 -2.67
N ILE A 93 -7.90 -6.64 -3.37
CA ILE A 93 -8.19 -6.94 -4.78
C ILE A 93 -9.65 -7.34 -5.04
N SER A 94 -10.29 -7.99 -4.06
CA SER A 94 -11.71 -8.37 -4.13
C SER A 94 -12.66 -7.17 -4.23
N GLN A 95 -12.22 -5.97 -3.83
CA GLN A 95 -13.00 -4.74 -3.93
C GLN A 95 -12.65 -3.94 -5.18
N PHE A 96 -11.38 -3.91 -5.56
CA PHE A 96 -10.89 -3.20 -6.72
C PHE A 96 -9.61 -3.85 -7.19
N ASP A 97 -9.45 -4.11 -8.49
CA ASP A 97 -8.22 -4.66 -9.05
C ASP A 97 -7.31 -3.50 -9.47
N VAL A 98 -6.06 -3.48 -9.01
CA VAL A 98 -5.08 -2.43 -9.36
C VAL A 98 -4.91 -2.27 -10.88
N ALA A 99 -5.12 -3.32 -11.67
CA ALA A 99 -5.11 -3.25 -13.13
C ALA A 99 -6.19 -2.29 -13.70
N LYS A 100 -7.27 -2.04 -12.96
CA LYS A 100 -8.33 -1.06 -13.31
C LYS A 100 -7.90 0.40 -13.14
N LEU A 101 -6.70 0.69 -12.63
CA LEU A 101 -6.16 2.05 -12.71
C LEU A 101 -5.75 2.38 -14.14
N TYR A 102 -5.25 1.40 -14.88
CA TYR A 102 -4.79 1.61 -16.24
C TYR A 102 -5.94 1.93 -17.19
N ILE A 103 -5.65 2.72 -18.23
CA ILE A 103 -6.59 2.93 -19.34
C ILE A 103 -7.08 1.60 -19.94
N PRO A 104 -8.31 1.55 -20.51
CA PRO A 104 -8.92 0.29 -20.94
C PRO A 104 -8.05 -0.54 -21.90
N LYS A 105 -7.26 0.11 -22.76
CA LYS A 105 -6.32 -0.56 -23.67
C LYS A 105 -5.33 -1.46 -22.92
N LEU A 106 -4.62 -0.90 -21.93
CA LEU A 106 -3.61 -1.61 -21.15
C LEU A 106 -4.23 -2.62 -20.21
N GLN A 107 -5.34 -2.26 -19.57
CA GLN A 107 -6.11 -3.18 -18.74
C GLN A 107 -6.52 -4.44 -19.52
N ASN A 108 -7.00 -4.27 -20.76
CA ASN A 108 -7.40 -5.39 -21.61
C ASN A 108 -6.24 -6.32 -21.95
N LEU A 109 -4.99 -5.84 -22.01
CA LEU A 109 -3.81 -6.70 -22.20
C LEU A 109 -3.57 -7.62 -20.99
N ILE A 110 -3.80 -7.11 -19.77
CA ILE A 110 -3.69 -7.91 -18.54
C ILE A 110 -4.82 -8.95 -18.48
N ILE A 111 -6.05 -8.55 -18.84
CA ILE A 111 -7.20 -9.46 -18.90
C ILE A 111 -6.98 -10.55 -19.95
N ASP A 112 -6.50 -10.18 -21.14
CA ASP A 112 -6.12 -11.11 -22.22
C ASP A 112 -5.09 -12.12 -21.72
N LEU A 113 -4.05 -11.68 -21.02
CA LEU A 113 -3.06 -12.57 -20.42
C LEU A 113 -3.70 -13.55 -19.41
N ARG A 114 -4.50 -13.06 -18.46
CA ARG A 114 -5.16 -13.91 -17.46
C ARG A 114 -6.03 -14.99 -18.11
N ASN A 115 -6.84 -14.59 -19.10
CA ASN A 115 -7.71 -15.50 -19.83
C ASN A 115 -6.91 -16.56 -20.61
N LYS A 116 -5.83 -16.14 -21.29
CA LYS A 116 -4.97 -17.07 -22.04
C LYS A 116 -4.26 -18.06 -21.14
N VAL A 117 -3.77 -17.64 -19.97
CA VAL A 117 -3.14 -18.55 -19.01
C VAL A 117 -4.14 -19.61 -18.53
N GLU A 118 -5.36 -19.19 -18.17
CA GLU A 118 -6.43 -20.10 -17.71
C GLU A 118 -6.98 -21.01 -18.81
N GLN A 119 -6.99 -20.57 -20.07
CA GLN A 119 -7.46 -21.38 -21.20
C GLN A 119 -6.39 -22.32 -21.75
N ALA A 120 -5.13 -21.89 -21.79
CA ALA A 120 -4.03 -22.68 -22.35
C ALA A 120 -3.54 -23.76 -21.40
N SER A 121 -3.77 -23.59 -20.10
CA SER A 121 -3.35 -24.50 -19.05
C SER A 121 -4.30 -24.35 -17.85
N ASP A 122 -4.45 -25.38 -17.01
CA ASP A 122 -5.22 -25.27 -15.75
C ASP A 122 -4.45 -24.45 -14.69
N VAL A 123 -3.93 -23.29 -15.09
CA VAL A 123 -3.09 -22.38 -14.32
C VAL A 123 -3.77 -21.02 -14.29
N LYS A 124 -3.80 -20.38 -13.11
CA LYS A 124 -4.41 -19.06 -12.93
C LYS A 124 -3.35 -18.02 -12.60
N LEU A 125 -3.43 -16.87 -13.27
CA LEU A 125 -2.64 -15.70 -12.91
C LEU A 125 -3.33 -14.94 -11.77
N ILE A 126 -3.07 -15.37 -10.54
CA ILE A 126 -3.61 -14.76 -9.33
C ILE A 126 -2.74 -13.56 -8.92
N THR A 127 -3.34 -12.38 -8.87
CA THR A 127 -2.67 -11.14 -8.45
C THR A 127 -3.21 -10.67 -7.09
N SER A 128 -2.41 -9.87 -6.38
CA SER A 128 -2.83 -9.08 -5.23
C SER A 128 -2.66 -7.59 -5.53
N ASN A 129 -3.33 -6.75 -4.74
CA ASN A 129 -3.06 -5.32 -4.75
C ASN A 129 -1.96 -5.02 -3.73
N PRO A 130 -0.92 -4.27 -4.12
CA PRO A 130 -0.05 -3.62 -3.16
C PRO A 130 -0.84 -2.65 -2.28
N ASP A 131 -0.37 -2.41 -1.06
CA ASP A 131 -1.06 -1.55 -0.09
C ASP A 131 -1.16 -0.09 -0.62
N PHE A 132 -0.16 0.37 -1.37
CA PHE A 132 -0.21 1.64 -2.10
C PHE A 132 0.28 1.56 -3.54
N VAL A 133 -0.29 2.42 -4.39
CA VAL A 133 0.19 2.71 -5.76
C VAL A 133 0.74 4.13 -5.79
N ILE A 134 1.96 4.32 -6.27
CA ILE A 134 2.61 5.62 -6.42
C ILE A 134 2.30 6.14 -7.83
N LEU A 135 1.52 7.23 -7.90
CA LEU A 135 1.20 7.88 -9.17
C LEU A 135 2.13 9.04 -9.51
N SER A 136 2.32 9.24 -10.80
CA SER A 136 2.96 10.42 -11.37
C SER A 136 2.27 11.68 -10.82
N ARG A 137 3.06 12.72 -10.53
CA ARG A 137 2.47 13.98 -10.04
C ARG A 137 1.60 14.62 -11.13
N GLU A 138 1.92 14.36 -12.39
CA GLU A 138 1.20 14.85 -13.55
C GLU A 138 -0.24 14.32 -13.60
N ILE A 139 -0.44 12.99 -13.61
CA ILE A 139 -1.80 12.41 -13.63
C ILE A 139 -2.60 12.81 -12.40
N PHE A 140 -1.92 12.91 -11.24
CA PHE A 140 -2.52 13.36 -10.01
C PHE A 140 -3.10 14.78 -10.16
N ASN A 141 -2.31 15.73 -10.67
CA ASN A 141 -2.75 17.11 -10.83
C ASN A 141 -3.81 17.28 -11.94
N LYS A 142 -3.77 16.41 -12.96
CA LYS A 142 -4.76 16.40 -14.06
C LYS A 142 -6.15 15.98 -13.56
N LEU A 143 -6.24 14.99 -12.67
CA LEU A 143 -7.50 14.39 -12.23
C LEU A 143 -7.99 14.88 -10.86
N SER A 144 -7.07 15.30 -9.99
CA SER A 144 -7.38 15.81 -8.66
C SER A 144 -6.92 17.25 -8.51
N SER A 145 -7.86 18.14 -8.16
CA SER A 145 -7.53 19.52 -7.79
C SER A 145 -6.91 19.60 -6.39
N LYS A 146 -6.32 20.76 -6.09
CA LYS A 146 -5.61 21.17 -4.85
C LYS A 146 -5.93 20.29 -3.63
N THR A 147 -4.93 19.56 -3.16
CA THR A 147 -5.01 18.84 -1.89
C THR A 147 -4.84 19.78 -0.70
N LYS A 148 -5.61 19.55 0.36
CA LYS A 148 -5.42 20.22 1.65
C LYS A 148 -4.85 19.21 2.65
N PRO A 149 -3.93 19.64 3.53
CA PRO A 149 -3.46 18.80 4.62
C PRO A 149 -4.62 18.31 5.49
N ILE A 150 -4.56 17.05 5.88
CA ILE A 150 -5.43 16.42 6.85
C ILE A 150 -4.91 16.78 8.24
N ASN A 151 -5.54 17.77 8.86
CA ASN A 151 -5.25 18.20 10.23
C ASN A 151 -6.17 17.54 11.27
N ARG A 152 -7.33 17.02 10.83
CA ARG A 152 -8.32 16.35 11.68
C ARG A 152 -8.69 15.01 11.08
N ILE A 153 -8.49 13.95 11.86
CA ILE A 153 -8.72 12.56 11.47
C ILE A 153 -10.13 12.17 11.91
N THR A 154 -11.07 12.22 10.98
CA THR A 154 -12.46 11.80 11.22
C THR A 154 -12.79 10.54 10.43
N VAL A 155 -13.89 9.86 10.78
CA VAL A 155 -14.37 8.70 10.02
C VAL A 155 -14.56 9.03 8.54
N ASN A 156 -15.09 10.23 8.23
CA ASN A 156 -15.23 10.71 6.86
C ASN A 156 -13.87 10.94 6.17
N THR A 157 -12.85 11.37 6.90
CA THR A 157 -11.47 11.48 6.38
C THR A 157 -10.95 10.11 5.97
N ILE A 158 -11.12 9.09 6.81
CA ILE A 158 -10.70 7.71 6.53
C ILE A 158 -11.48 7.13 5.35
N TYR A 159 -12.79 7.33 5.32
CA TYR A 159 -13.63 6.92 4.19
C TYR A 159 -13.17 7.52 2.87
N ARG A 160 -12.89 8.84 2.85
CA ARG A 160 -12.38 9.53 1.66
C ARG A 160 -11.02 8.98 1.22
N LEU A 161 -10.09 8.78 2.15
CA LEU A 161 -8.78 8.18 1.84
C LEU A 161 -8.94 6.78 1.22
N ASN A 162 -9.75 5.92 1.83
CA ASN A 162 -10.01 4.56 1.35
C ASN A 162 -10.74 4.50 0.00
N LYS A 163 -11.37 5.59 -0.45
CA LYS A 163 -12.08 5.64 -1.75
C LYS A 163 -11.37 6.51 -2.78
N PHE A 164 -10.28 7.17 -2.40
CA PHE A 164 -9.65 8.17 -3.24
C PHE A 164 -9.06 7.58 -4.54
N TYR A 165 -8.65 6.31 -4.52
CA TYR A 165 -8.18 5.59 -5.71
C TYR A 165 -9.21 5.57 -6.86
N SER A 166 -10.51 5.63 -6.56
CA SER A 166 -11.57 5.47 -7.57
C SER A 166 -11.59 6.58 -8.61
N ILE A 167 -11.03 7.76 -8.30
CA ILE A 167 -10.89 8.89 -9.23
C ILE A 167 -9.97 8.53 -10.41
N PHE A 168 -9.03 7.60 -10.18
CA PHE A 168 -8.00 7.20 -11.13
C PHE A 168 -8.36 5.92 -11.91
N ALA A 169 -9.54 5.36 -11.68
CA ALA A 169 -9.99 4.18 -12.41
C ALA A 169 -10.11 4.47 -13.91
N ASP A 170 -9.49 3.62 -14.71
CA ASP A 170 -9.43 3.68 -16.17
C ASP A 170 -8.74 4.94 -16.73
N LYS A 171 -7.81 5.55 -15.97
CA LYS A 171 -7.18 6.84 -16.33
C LYS A 171 -5.67 6.83 -16.46
N CYS A 172 -4.96 5.91 -15.82
CA CYS A 172 -3.50 5.92 -15.81
C CYS A 172 -2.95 5.30 -17.09
N ASP A 173 -2.05 6.00 -17.76
CA ASP A 173 -1.22 5.40 -18.81
C ASP A 173 -0.10 4.54 -18.20
N PHE A 174 0.73 3.92 -19.04
CA PHE A 174 1.81 3.03 -18.63
C PHE A 174 2.81 3.71 -17.66
N GLU A 175 3.20 4.95 -17.97
CA GLU A 175 4.19 5.72 -17.20
C GLU A 175 3.60 6.45 -15.99
N ASP A 176 2.27 6.47 -15.86
CA ASP A 176 1.60 7.16 -14.75
C ASP A 176 1.72 6.42 -13.41
N ILE A 177 2.01 5.12 -13.45
CA ILE A 177 2.29 4.32 -12.26
C ILE A 177 3.80 4.19 -12.11
N ILE A 178 4.36 4.93 -11.15
CA ILE A 178 5.80 5.02 -10.89
C ILE A 178 6.29 3.83 -10.05
N GLY A 179 5.42 3.31 -9.20
CA GLY A 179 5.77 2.19 -8.34
C GLY A 179 4.69 1.83 -7.33
N TYR A 180 5.07 0.96 -6.40
CA TYR A 180 4.18 0.41 -5.40
C TYR A 180 4.85 0.39 -4.01
N LEU A 181 4.02 0.42 -2.97
CA LEU A 181 4.46 0.22 -1.58
C LEU A 181 3.66 -0.92 -0.97
N SER A 182 4.35 -1.89 -0.37
CA SER A 182 3.74 -2.78 0.61
C SER A 182 4.18 -2.41 2.01
N VAL A 183 3.23 -2.31 2.93
CA VAL A 183 3.45 -1.89 4.32
C VAL A 183 2.98 -2.99 5.26
N LYS A 184 3.80 -3.30 6.26
CA LYS A 184 3.44 -4.28 7.30
C LYS A 184 3.95 -3.80 8.65
N THR A 185 3.18 -4.00 9.72
CA THR A 185 3.63 -3.66 11.07
C THR A 185 4.83 -4.48 11.57
N SER A 186 5.13 -5.62 10.93
CA SER A 186 6.30 -6.45 11.20
C SER A 186 6.55 -7.42 10.05
N LEU A 187 7.80 -7.85 9.88
CA LEU A 187 8.26 -8.74 8.81
C LEU A 187 8.45 -10.19 9.30
N ARG A 188 7.35 -10.85 9.59
CA ARG A 188 7.33 -12.29 9.90
C ARG A 188 7.71 -13.12 8.65
N PRO A 189 8.17 -14.39 8.80
CA PRO A 189 8.61 -15.20 7.66
C PRO A 189 7.60 -15.30 6.51
N ASP A 190 6.31 -15.44 6.83
CA ASP A 190 5.20 -15.43 5.86
C ASP A 190 5.15 -14.13 5.05
N ARG A 191 5.28 -12.98 5.72
CA ARG A 191 5.27 -11.65 5.07
C ARG A 191 6.53 -11.41 4.25
N ARG A 192 7.68 -11.94 4.68
CA ARG A 192 8.95 -11.91 3.94
C ARG A 192 8.91 -12.71 2.64
N LEU A 193 8.00 -13.67 2.51
CA LEU A 193 7.72 -14.37 1.26
C LEU A 193 6.67 -13.63 0.42
N GLN A 194 5.61 -13.14 1.06
CA GLN A 194 4.50 -12.46 0.38
C GLN A 194 4.97 -11.20 -0.36
N ILE A 195 5.75 -10.34 0.30
CA ILE A 195 6.14 -9.03 -0.26
C ILE A 195 6.99 -9.18 -1.53
N PRO A 196 8.06 -10.01 -1.58
CA PRO A 196 8.82 -10.21 -2.81
C PRO A 196 8.05 -10.94 -3.91
N HIS A 197 7.12 -11.84 -3.54
CA HIS A 197 6.25 -12.47 -4.53
C HIS A 197 5.36 -11.43 -5.22
N GLU A 198 4.72 -10.55 -4.45
CA GLU A 198 3.93 -9.43 -4.98
C GLU A 198 4.77 -8.49 -5.85
N GLY A 199 5.96 -8.09 -5.37
CA GLY A 199 6.85 -7.22 -6.13
C GLY A 199 7.34 -7.83 -7.45
N SER A 200 7.70 -9.12 -7.43
CA SER A 200 8.07 -9.86 -8.64
C SER A 200 6.94 -9.90 -9.66
N LEU A 201 5.71 -10.13 -9.18
CA LEU A 201 4.52 -10.21 -10.02
C LEU A 201 4.14 -8.85 -10.63
N MET A 202 4.18 -7.77 -9.84
CA MET A 202 3.92 -6.41 -10.34
C MET A 202 4.92 -6.02 -11.43
N LYS A 203 6.20 -6.32 -11.23
CA LYS A 203 7.24 -6.07 -12.24
C LYS A 203 7.08 -6.95 -13.48
N ALA A 204 6.68 -8.22 -13.31
CA ALA A 204 6.41 -9.09 -14.46
C ALA A 204 5.23 -8.57 -15.30
N ILE A 205 4.16 -8.08 -14.66
CA ILE A 205 3.02 -7.46 -15.36
C ILE A 205 3.45 -6.18 -16.07
N TYR A 206 4.29 -5.35 -15.44
CA TYR A 206 4.87 -4.17 -16.07
C TYR A 206 5.68 -4.51 -17.32
N THR A 207 6.58 -5.50 -17.24
CA THR A 207 7.36 -6.00 -18.37
C THR A 207 6.46 -6.60 -19.47
N HIS A 208 5.36 -7.27 -19.08
CA HIS A 208 4.38 -7.77 -20.04
C HIS A 208 3.73 -6.61 -20.83
N LEU A 209 3.25 -5.57 -20.14
CA LEU A 209 2.69 -4.39 -20.78
C LEU A 209 3.70 -3.70 -21.68
N GLN A 210 4.93 -3.49 -21.18
CA GLN A 210 6.03 -2.92 -21.95
C GLN A 210 6.24 -3.67 -23.28
N THR A 211 6.26 -5.01 -23.22
CA THR A 211 6.48 -5.86 -24.39
C THR A 211 5.32 -5.75 -25.39
N ARG A 212 4.08 -5.76 -24.90
CA ARG A 212 2.87 -5.70 -25.74
C ARG A 212 2.70 -4.35 -26.42
N GLU A 213 3.11 -3.27 -25.76
CA GLU A 213 3.05 -1.90 -26.27
C GLU A 213 4.33 -1.49 -27.01
N TRP A 214 5.34 -2.37 -27.09
CA TRP A 214 6.63 -2.11 -27.73
C TRP A 214 7.34 -0.85 -27.18
N ILE A 215 7.31 -0.68 -25.84
CA ILE A 215 7.90 0.48 -25.18
C ILE A 215 9.41 0.28 -25.02
N ILE A 216 10.19 1.12 -25.72
CA ILE A 216 11.65 1.10 -25.70
C ILE A 216 12.14 1.99 -24.55
N ASN A 217 13.02 1.45 -23.70
CA ASN A 217 13.65 2.14 -22.57
C ASN A 217 12.65 2.82 -21.61
N PRO A 218 11.70 2.07 -21.02
CA PRO A 218 10.78 2.64 -20.05
C PRO A 218 11.53 3.11 -18.78
N PRO A 219 10.95 4.04 -18.01
CA PRO A 219 11.55 4.53 -16.75
C PRO A 219 11.74 3.41 -15.71
N GLY A 220 10.98 2.32 -15.85
CA GLY A 220 10.99 1.18 -14.95
C GLY A 220 10.00 1.35 -13.80
N LEU A 221 9.65 0.23 -13.17
CA LEU A 221 8.71 0.18 -12.06
C LEU A 221 9.44 -0.12 -10.76
N LYS A 222 9.18 0.69 -9.73
CA LYS A 222 9.73 0.47 -8.40
C LYS A 222 8.75 -0.22 -7.46
N PHE A 223 9.26 -1.06 -6.58
CA PHE A 223 8.49 -1.73 -5.54
C PHE A 223 9.23 -1.62 -4.21
N PHE A 224 8.61 -0.97 -3.23
CA PHE A 224 9.23 -0.79 -1.91
C PHE A 224 8.44 -1.49 -0.82
N ALA A 225 9.14 -1.79 0.27
CA ALA A 225 8.55 -2.35 1.48
C ALA A 225 8.75 -1.42 2.67
N ILE A 226 7.74 -1.29 3.52
CA ILE A 226 7.79 -0.48 4.75
C ILE A 226 7.39 -1.33 5.96
N SER A 227 8.15 -1.18 7.05
CA SER A 227 7.81 -1.79 8.35
C SER A 227 8.18 -0.88 9.52
N THR A 228 7.57 -1.09 10.69
CA THR A 228 7.95 -0.36 11.92
C THR A 228 9.32 -0.77 12.45
N LYS A 229 9.80 -1.97 12.08
CA LYS A 229 11.12 -2.48 12.43
C LYS A 229 11.65 -3.34 11.31
N ILE A 230 12.94 -3.15 10.97
CA ILE A 230 13.64 -3.93 9.96
C ILE A 230 15.00 -4.35 10.49
N ASN A 231 15.33 -5.63 10.36
CA ASN A 231 16.67 -6.14 10.65
C ASN A 231 17.45 -6.44 9.33
N PRO A 232 18.77 -6.69 9.39
CA PRO A 232 19.57 -7.01 8.20
C PRO A 232 19.09 -8.25 7.44
N ALA A 233 18.60 -9.28 8.13
CA ALA A 233 18.07 -10.48 7.50
C ALA A 233 16.78 -10.21 6.71
N ASP A 234 15.94 -9.29 7.18
CA ASP A 234 14.75 -8.83 6.46
C ASP A 234 15.15 -8.12 5.16
N ARG A 235 16.18 -7.25 5.21
CA ARG A 235 16.70 -6.57 4.02
C ARG A 235 17.22 -7.56 2.98
N GLN A 236 17.98 -8.55 3.44
CA GLN A 236 18.52 -9.60 2.57
C GLN A 236 17.41 -10.44 1.94
N ALA A 237 16.41 -10.85 2.74
CA ALA A 237 15.30 -11.68 2.26
C ALA A 237 14.42 -10.93 1.24
N LEU A 238 14.16 -9.64 1.46
CA LEU A 238 13.30 -8.85 0.59
C LEU A 238 13.99 -8.43 -0.72
N LYS A 239 15.31 -8.23 -0.71
CA LYS A 239 16.09 -7.85 -1.90
C LYS A 239 16.45 -9.04 -2.82
N THR A 240 15.64 -10.09 -2.80
CA THR A 240 15.77 -11.21 -3.74
C THR A 240 15.50 -10.76 -5.17
N VAL A 241 15.92 -11.55 -6.17
CA VAL A 241 15.71 -11.25 -7.58
C VAL A 241 14.24 -11.35 -7.96
N ALA A 242 13.76 -10.47 -8.84
CA ALA A 242 12.45 -10.59 -9.45
C ALA A 242 12.46 -11.81 -10.40
N THR A 243 11.55 -12.76 -10.20
CA THR A 243 11.63 -14.07 -10.87
C THR A 243 11.72 -14.00 -12.40
N HIS A 244 11.00 -13.08 -13.03
CA HIS A 244 11.04 -12.90 -14.49
C HIS A 244 12.43 -12.48 -15.00
N SER A 245 13.20 -11.71 -14.21
CA SER A 245 14.53 -11.23 -14.59
C SER A 245 15.60 -12.33 -14.64
N ILE A 246 15.36 -13.49 -14.01
CA ILE A 246 16.29 -14.64 -14.08
C ILE A 246 16.32 -15.22 -15.49
N THR A 247 15.20 -15.15 -16.21
CA THR A 247 15.02 -15.78 -17.53
C THR A 247 15.37 -14.86 -18.70
N THR A 248 15.68 -13.59 -18.45
CA THR A 248 15.90 -12.58 -19.49
C THR A 248 17.30 -11.98 -19.37
N VAL A 249 18.19 -12.35 -20.29
CA VAL A 249 19.60 -11.88 -20.30
C VAL A 249 19.73 -10.46 -20.88
N SER A 250 18.78 -10.04 -21.72
CA SER A 250 18.84 -8.75 -22.43
C SER A 250 18.54 -7.53 -21.55
N SER A 251 18.16 -7.73 -20.28
CA SER A 251 17.83 -6.68 -19.32
C SER A 251 18.67 -6.81 -18.05
N LEU A 252 18.94 -5.69 -17.38
CA LEU A 252 19.61 -5.71 -16.08
C LEU A 252 18.77 -6.50 -15.05
N PRO A 253 19.40 -7.32 -14.19
CA PRO A 253 18.70 -8.00 -13.11
C PRO A 253 17.98 -7.00 -12.20
N GLN A 254 16.71 -7.27 -11.91
CA GLN A 254 15.90 -6.45 -11.02
C GLN A 254 15.67 -7.14 -9.69
N ALA A 255 15.71 -6.40 -8.58
CA ALA A 255 15.25 -6.91 -7.30
C ALA A 255 13.71 -6.98 -7.28
N ALA A 256 13.13 -7.97 -6.61
CA ALA A 256 11.70 -8.06 -6.37
C ALA A 256 11.18 -6.87 -5.55
N VAL A 257 11.95 -6.48 -4.53
CA VAL A 257 11.77 -5.26 -3.74
C VAL A 257 13.02 -4.41 -3.90
N ASP A 258 12.89 -3.21 -4.45
CA ASP A 258 14.02 -2.31 -4.73
C ASP A 258 14.68 -1.85 -3.44
N ASP A 259 13.87 -1.42 -2.46
CA ASP A 259 14.34 -0.99 -1.15
C ASP A 259 13.31 -1.22 -0.04
N VAL A 260 13.82 -1.29 1.19
CA VAL A 260 13.03 -1.53 2.40
C VAL A 260 13.27 -0.40 3.41
N TYR A 261 12.21 0.20 3.93
CA TYR A 261 12.29 1.39 4.79
C TYR A 261 11.62 1.19 6.14
N GLU A 262 12.27 1.69 7.18
CA GLU A 262 11.73 1.63 8.54
C GLU A 262 10.95 2.90 8.84
N ILE A 263 9.66 2.76 9.17
CA ILE A 263 8.80 3.87 9.56
C ILE A 263 8.07 3.50 10.85
N ASN A 264 8.59 3.98 11.98
CA ASN A 264 7.94 3.88 13.28
C ASN A 264 7.59 5.25 13.87
N SER A 265 7.64 6.32 13.10
CA SER A 265 7.24 7.67 13.55
C SER A 265 6.89 8.55 12.35
N ILE A 266 6.14 9.62 12.58
CA ILE A 266 5.81 10.59 11.52
C ILE A 266 7.08 11.28 10.99
N ASN A 267 8.09 11.49 11.85
CA ASN A 267 9.39 12.02 11.43
C ASN A 267 10.12 11.07 10.47
N GLN A 268 10.16 9.76 10.77
CA GLN A 268 10.72 8.76 9.86
C GLN A 268 9.92 8.70 8.55
N ALA A 269 8.58 8.77 8.64
CA ALA A 269 7.72 8.77 7.46
C ALA A 269 8.09 9.90 6.48
N ASN A 270 8.24 11.13 6.97
CA ASN A 270 8.64 12.26 6.14
C ASN A 270 10.03 12.09 5.50
N LYS A 271 10.99 11.49 6.22
CA LYS A 271 12.34 11.22 5.67
C LYS A 271 12.28 10.19 4.54
N VAL A 272 11.54 9.11 4.75
CA VAL A 272 11.37 8.03 3.76
C VAL A 272 10.57 8.51 2.55
N PHE A 273 9.47 9.24 2.74
CA PHE A 273 8.71 9.79 1.62
C PHE A 273 9.50 10.78 0.77
N LYS A 274 10.51 11.45 1.34
CA LYS A 274 11.44 12.26 0.56
C LYS A 274 12.32 11.43 -0.39
N SER A 275 12.72 10.20 -0.03
CA SER A 275 13.51 9.34 -0.92
C SER A 275 12.65 8.55 -1.90
N VAL A 276 11.43 8.20 -1.50
CA VAL A 276 10.54 7.32 -2.27
C VAL A 276 9.70 8.08 -3.29
N LEU A 277 9.24 9.30 -2.96
CA LEU A 277 8.27 10.03 -3.78
C LEU A 277 8.89 11.08 -4.70
N PHE A 278 10.22 11.19 -4.75
CA PHE A 278 10.95 12.10 -5.65
C PHE A 278 11.81 11.35 -6.67
N GLN A 279 11.54 10.06 -6.86
CA GLN A 279 12.25 9.25 -7.86
C GLN A 279 11.90 9.66 -9.28
#